data_AF-A0A1Y2LMK9-F1
#
_entry.id   AF-A0A1Y2LMK9-F1
#
_cell.length_a   1.000
_cell.length_b   1.000
_cell.length_c   1.000
_cell.angle_alpha   90.00
_cell.angle_beta   90.00
_cell.angle_gamma   90.00
#
_symmetry.space_group_name_H-M   'P 1'
#
loop_
_entity.id
_entity.type
_entity.pdbx_description
1 polymer ?
#
loop_
_entity_poly.entity_id
_entity_poly.type
_entity_poly.pdbx_seq_one_letter_code
_entity_poly.pdbx_strand_id
1 'polypeptide(L)'
;MHPVWQIPELLIHIISFLPASDVDRAFDISHHFRTTLKANLPPQLRSLPDPSPKKTNQARTLPQNVRDKAAAFGTHDAALPAQLKMEDAYYYWREEARGDVLDALLPHLHPALSKPVTCLIDGFDALAAGKTSFILHIDIPYHQLYELVQGKPREDLSGFMAVKPPTAVTVFCLGGVQWDLLYANVKYRDYGGVKRFSVRVERKEGVRMSDVVNELKGTLIFDGMSGGLGQNVALIWVFEDGLDG
;
A
#
# COMPACT_ATOMS: atom_id res chain seq x y z
N MET A 1 -29.69 -8.10 26.17
CA MET A 1 -28.50 -8.75 25.58
C MET A 1 -28.35 -10.10 26.24
N HIS A 2 -28.30 -11.21 25.48
CA HIS A 2 -28.26 -12.55 26.07
C HIS A 2 -26.95 -12.74 26.89
N PRO A 3 -26.98 -13.36 28.08
CA PRO A 3 -25.82 -13.45 28.98
C PRO A 3 -24.59 -14.14 28.37
N VAL A 4 -24.80 -15.02 27.40
CA VAL A 4 -23.71 -15.65 26.60
C VAL A 4 -22.77 -14.62 25.96
N TRP A 5 -23.29 -13.45 25.59
CA TRP A 5 -22.51 -12.38 24.95
C TRP A 5 -21.72 -11.49 25.93
N GLN A 6 -21.80 -11.78 27.23
CA GLN A 6 -21.04 -11.08 28.27
C GLN A 6 -19.79 -11.85 28.70
N ILE A 7 -19.60 -13.07 28.21
CA ILE A 7 -18.43 -13.91 28.52
C ILE A 7 -17.39 -13.67 27.42
N PRO A 8 -16.26 -13.01 27.72
CA PRO A 8 -15.26 -12.64 26.72
C PRO A 8 -14.72 -13.82 25.92
N GLU A 9 -14.46 -14.95 26.57
CA GLU A 9 -13.87 -16.14 25.97
C GLU A 9 -14.81 -16.76 24.93
N LEU A 10 -16.10 -16.85 25.26
CA LEU A 10 -17.14 -17.33 24.34
C LEU A 10 -17.36 -16.37 23.19
N LEU A 11 -17.37 -15.06 23.46
CA LEU A 11 -17.49 -14.03 22.43
C LEU A 11 -16.35 -14.12 21.41
N ILE A 12 -15.10 -14.24 21.88
CA ILE A 12 -13.91 -14.38 21.04
C ILE A 12 -13.95 -15.70 20.26
N HIS A 13 -14.36 -16.79 20.91
CA HIS A 13 -14.47 -18.08 20.26
C HIS A 13 -15.49 -18.05 19.12
N ILE A 14 -16.68 -17.48 19.34
CA ILE A 14 -17.71 -17.32 18.31
C ILE A 14 -17.18 -16.45 17.16
N ILE A 15 -16.51 -15.34 17.47
CA ILE A 15 -16.00 -14.41 16.45
C ILE A 15 -14.85 -14.99 15.65
N SER A 16 -14.07 -15.92 16.22
CA SER A 16 -13.02 -16.63 15.48
C SER A 16 -13.55 -17.52 14.35
N PHE A 17 -14.83 -17.90 14.39
CA PHE A 17 -15.50 -18.64 13.31
C PHE A 17 -16.22 -17.75 12.31
N LEU A 18 -16.25 -16.43 12.52
CA LEU A 18 -16.86 -15.50 11.59
C LEU A 18 -15.89 -15.16 10.45
N PRO A 19 -16.40 -14.94 9.22
CA PRO A 19 -15.61 -14.33 8.15
C PRO A 19 -15.13 -12.94 8.58
N ALA A 20 -13.93 -12.54 8.12
CA ALA A 20 -13.35 -11.24 8.47
C ALA A 20 -14.31 -10.05 8.21
N SER A 21 -15.13 -10.12 7.17
CA SER A 21 -16.16 -9.10 6.85
C SER A 21 -17.23 -8.93 7.94
N ASP A 22 -17.51 -9.97 8.72
CA ASP A 22 -18.51 -9.95 9.79
C ASP A 22 -17.88 -9.65 11.16
N VAL A 23 -16.57 -9.81 11.30
CA VAL A 23 -15.81 -9.35 12.48
C VAL A 23 -15.86 -7.83 12.58
N ASP A 24 -15.76 -7.11 11.46
CA ASP A 24 -15.87 -5.65 11.40
C ASP A 24 -17.22 -5.16 11.93
N ARG A 25 -18.30 -5.83 11.53
CA ARG A 25 -19.65 -5.54 12.01
C ARG A 25 -19.79 -5.79 13.51
N ALA A 26 -19.04 -6.75 14.06
CA ALA A 26 -19.07 -7.04 15.49
C ALA A 26 -18.49 -5.90 16.34
N PHE A 27 -17.55 -5.10 15.82
CA PHE A 27 -17.05 -3.91 16.51
C PHE A 27 -18.09 -2.80 16.67
N ASP A 28 -19.13 -2.79 15.83
CA ASP A 28 -20.17 -1.76 15.81
C ASP A 28 -21.44 -2.13 16.59
N ILE A 29 -21.56 -3.38 17.06
CA ILE A 29 -22.77 -3.88 17.77
C ILE A 29 -23.00 -3.11 19.08
N SER A 30 -21.96 -2.94 19.89
CA SER A 30 -22.05 -2.27 21.19
C SER A 30 -20.68 -1.86 21.71
N HIS A 31 -20.67 -0.94 22.68
CA HIS A 31 -19.44 -0.56 23.38
C HIS A 31 -18.75 -1.76 24.03
N HIS A 32 -19.50 -2.67 24.66
CA HIS A 32 -18.96 -3.87 25.30
C HIS A 32 -18.26 -4.79 24.28
N PHE A 33 -18.91 -5.05 23.13
CA PHE A 33 -18.27 -5.81 22.04
C PHE A 33 -16.97 -5.14 21.62
N ARG A 34 -17.03 -3.85 21.27
CA ARG A 34 -15.85 -3.11 20.81
C ARG A 34 -14.68 -3.20 21.79
N THR A 35 -14.92 -3.04 23.08
CA THR A 35 -13.87 -3.12 24.11
C THR A 35 -13.33 -4.54 24.28
N THR A 36 -14.20 -5.54 24.30
CA THR A 36 -13.81 -6.94 24.52
C THR A 36 -13.03 -7.48 23.32
N LEU A 37 -13.45 -7.13 22.10
CA LEU A 37 -12.76 -7.51 20.86
C LEU A 37 -11.40 -6.83 20.74
N LYS A 38 -11.29 -5.53 21.03
CA LYS A 38 -10.00 -4.84 21.00
C LYS A 38 -8.99 -5.41 22.00
N ALA A 39 -9.44 -5.83 23.17
CA ALA A 39 -8.57 -6.37 24.21
C ALA A 39 -8.11 -7.80 23.90
N ASN A 40 -9.00 -8.63 23.33
CA ASN A 40 -8.81 -10.08 23.31
C ASN A 40 -8.67 -10.70 21.91
N LEU A 41 -8.98 -9.99 20.81
CA LEU A 41 -8.74 -10.58 19.48
C LEU A 41 -7.23 -10.74 19.22
N PRO A 42 -6.79 -11.86 18.63
CA PRO A 42 -5.47 -11.97 18.04
C PRO A 42 -5.23 -10.81 17.05
N PRO A 43 -4.03 -10.21 17.00
CA PRO A 43 -3.71 -9.13 16.07
C PRO A 43 -4.11 -9.43 14.61
N GLN A 44 -4.03 -10.71 14.21
CA GLN A 44 -4.35 -11.23 12.88
C GLN A 44 -5.84 -11.11 12.48
N LEU A 45 -6.74 -10.99 13.46
CA LEU A 45 -8.19 -10.90 13.24
C LEU A 45 -8.72 -9.48 13.45
N ARG A 46 -7.87 -8.52 13.87
CA ARG A 46 -8.29 -7.15 14.10
C ARG A 46 -8.33 -6.40 12.79
N SER A 47 -9.48 -5.86 12.44
CA SER A 47 -9.57 -4.71 11.54
C SER A 47 -8.70 -3.60 12.12
N LEU A 48 -7.72 -3.15 11.35
CA LEU A 48 -6.88 -2.02 11.75
C LEU A 48 -7.80 -0.83 12.05
N PRO A 49 -7.81 -0.28 13.28
CA PRO A 49 -8.69 0.83 13.60
C PRO A 49 -8.32 2.02 12.72
N ASP A 50 -9.30 2.59 12.00
CA ASP A 50 -9.14 3.89 11.36
C ASP A 50 -8.72 4.90 12.46
N PRO A 51 -7.52 5.51 12.36
CA PRO A 51 -7.12 6.50 13.34
C PRO A 51 -8.04 7.71 13.21
N SER A 52 -8.83 7.99 14.25
CA SER A 52 -9.68 9.18 14.34
C SER A 52 -8.86 10.44 14.04
N PRO A 53 -9.19 11.24 13.02
CA PRO A 53 -8.35 12.36 12.63
C PRO A 53 -8.47 13.53 13.62
N LYS A 54 -7.33 14.04 14.09
CA LYS A 54 -7.21 15.47 14.38
C LYS A 54 -7.13 16.21 13.04
N LYS A 55 -8.11 17.09 12.81
CA LYS A 55 -8.36 17.93 11.64
C LYS A 55 -7.13 18.39 10.85
N THR A 56 -7.14 18.16 9.53
CA THR A 56 -7.09 19.22 8.48
C THR A 56 -7.31 18.59 7.10
N ASN A 57 -8.57 18.49 6.68
CA ASN A 57 -8.92 18.33 5.27
C ASN A 57 -8.72 19.67 4.57
N GLN A 58 -7.47 20.05 4.33
CA GLN A 58 -7.20 20.91 3.17
C GLN A 58 -7.35 20.01 1.94
N ALA A 59 -8.01 20.50 0.89
CA ALA A 59 -8.08 19.78 -0.38
C ALA A 59 -6.65 19.59 -0.90
N ARG A 60 -6.08 18.41 -0.66
CA ARG A 60 -4.71 18.12 -1.06
C ARG A 60 -4.72 17.74 -2.52
N THR A 61 -4.21 18.63 -3.36
CA THR A 61 -4.12 18.43 -4.80
C THR A 61 -2.72 17.97 -5.18
N LEU A 62 -2.63 17.15 -6.23
CA LEU A 62 -1.34 16.81 -6.80
C LEU A 62 -0.70 18.07 -7.42
N PRO A 63 0.60 18.31 -7.18
CA PRO A 63 1.30 19.49 -7.70
C PRO A 63 1.27 19.60 -9.23
N GLN A 64 1.22 20.83 -9.75
CA GLN A 64 1.07 21.11 -11.18
C GLN A 64 2.25 20.57 -12.00
N ASN A 65 3.49 20.67 -11.48
CA ASN A 65 4.68 20.15 -12.15
C ASN A 65 4.61 18.64 -12.44
N VAL A 66 4.06 17.85 -11.50
CA VAL A 66 3.87 16.40 -11.69
C VAL A 66 2.85 16.16 -12.81
N ARG A 67 1.73 16.89 -12.77
CA ARG A 67 0.65 16.80 -13.75
C ARG A 67 1.16 17.13 -15.16
N ASP A 68 1.89 18.22 -15.31
CA ASP A 68 2.40 18.70 -16.60
C ASP A 68 3.41 17.72 -17.20
N LYS A 69 4.35 17.20 -16.38
CA LYS A 69 5.32 16.19 -16.84
C LYS A 69 4.65 14.88 -17.24
N ALA A 70 3.67 14.41 -16.45
CA ALA A 70 2.92 13.21 -16.79
C ALA A 70 2.08 13.39 -18.08
N ALA A 71 1.46 14.56 -18.27
CA ALA A 71 0.72 14.89 -19.48
C ALA A 71 1.63 14.98 -20.71
N ALA A 72 2.82 15.57 -20.56
CA ALA A 72 3.82 15.64 -21.63
C ALA A 72 4.29 14.23 -22.05
N PHE A 73 4.55 13.34 -21.08
CA PHE A 73 4.87 11.94 -21.34
C PHE A 73 3.76 11.26 -22.15
N GLY A 74 2.51 11.32 -21.68
CA GLY A 74 1.37 10.67 -22.34
C GLY A 74 1.10 11.22 -23.75
N THR A 75 1.23 12.54 -23.93
CA THR A 75 1.05 13.19 -25.24
C THR A 75 2.12 12.73 -26.24
N HIS A 76 3.38 12.68 -25.82
CA HIS A 76 4.47 12.25 -26.68
C HIS A 76 4.38 10.75 -27.00
N ASP A 77 4.08 9.91 -25.99
CA ASP A 77 3.92 8.48 -26.19
C ASP A 77 2.76 8.15 -27.13
N ALA A 78 1.63 8.86 -27.02
CA ALA A 78 0.49 8.66 -27.91
C ALA A 78 0.73 9.12 -29.35
N ALA A 79 1.59 10.14 -29.54
CA ALA A 79 1.92 10.68 -30.86
C ALA A 79 2.92 9.80 -31.65
N LEU A 80 3.69 8.95 -30.96
CA LEU A 80 4.71 8.09 -31.57
C LEU A 80 4.08 6.89 -32.31
N PRO A 81 4.39 6.69 -33.61
CA PRO A 81 4.00 5.50 -34.35
C PRO A 81 4.51 4.21 -33.71
N ALA A 82 3.71 3.14 -33.77
CA ALA A 82 4.03 1.84 -33.16
C ALA A 82 5.37 1.24 -33.64
N GLN A 83 5.79 1.54 -34.87
CA GLN A 83 7.05 1.09 -35.44
C GLN A 83 8.26 1.66 -34.68
N LEU A 84 8.21 2.95 -34.32
CA LEU A 84 9.29 3.61 -33.57
C LEU A 84 9.37 3.13 -32.12
N LYS A 85 8.26 2.61 -31.57
CA LYS A 85 8.23 2.06 -30.20
C LYS A 85 9.03 0.76 -30.02
N MET A 86 9.48 0.15 -31.11
CA MET A 86 10.34 -1.04 -31.07
C MET A 86 11.82 -0.71 -31.12
N GLU A 87 12.18 0.56 -31.33
CA GLU A 87 13.58 0.99 -31.43
C GLU A 87 14.20 1.24 -30.05
N ASP A 88 15.49 0.97 -29.92
CA ASP A 88 16.24 1.23 -28.68
C ASP A 88 16.18 2.71 -28.27
N ALA A 89 16.17 3.62 -29.24
CA ALA A 89 16.04 5.06 -29.00
C ALA A 89 14.75 5.41 -28.24
N TYR A 90 13.64 4.73 -28.57
CA TYR A 90 12.40 4.89 -27.84
C TYR A 90 12.49 4.32 -26.43
N TYR A 91 13.15 3.17 -26.23
CA TYR A 91 13.36 2.61 -24.90
C TYR A 91 14.13 3.60 -23.99
N TYR A 92 15.24 4.16 -24.47
CA TYR A 92 16.03 5.13 -23.69
C TYR A 92 15.24 6.39 -23.38
N TRP A 93 14.55 6.96 -24.38
CA TRP A 93 13.67 8.11 -24.18
C TRP A 93 12.59 7.81 -23.13
N ARG A 94 11.95 6.64 -23.22
CA ARG A 94 10.85 6.25 -22.33
C ARG A 94 11.34 6.14 -20.89
N GLU A 95 12.48 5.51 -20.65
CA GLU A 95 13.03 5.36 -19.30
C GLU A 95 13.48 6.71 -18.72
N GLU A 96 14.10 7.58 -19.53
CA GLU A 96 14.43 8.95 -19.13
C GLU A 96 13.18 9.76 -18.77
N ALA A 97 12.17 9.76 -19.64
CA ALA A 97 10.93 10.48 -19.43
C ALA A 97 10.13 9.96 -18.21
N ARG A 98 10.19 8.66 -17.93
CA ARG A 98 9.63 8.06 -16.70
C ARG A 98 10.37 8.55 -15.46
N GLY A 99 11.70 8.56 -15.50
CA GLY A 99 12.55 9.10 -14.43
C GLY A 99 12.19 10.56 -14.14
N ASP A 100 11.98 11.34 -15.19
CA ASP A 100 11.59 12.75 -15.13
C ASP A 100 10.27 13.00 -14.38
N VAL A 101 9.27 12.15 -14.60
CA VAL A 101 7.98 12.20 -13.88
C VAL A 101 8.15 11.73 -12.44
N LEU A 102 8.93 10.66 -12.23
CA LEU A 102 9.22 10.14 -10.91
C LEU A 102 9.94 11.18 -10.03
N ASP A 103 10.97 11.85 -10.54
CA ASP A 103 11.72 12.88 -9.83
C ASP A 103 10.83 14.04 -9.39
N ALA A 104 9.85 14.42 -10.21
CA ALA A 104 8.85 15.41 -9.84
C ALA A 104 7.90 14.90 -8.74
N LEU A 105 7.61 13.60 -8.71
CA LEU A 105 6.71 12.96 -7.74
C LEU A 105 7.37 12.69 -6.38
N LEU A 106 8.67 12.34 -6.35
CA LEU A 106 9.42 11.94 -5.13
C LEU A 106 9.24 12.88 -3.92
N PRO A 107 9.28 14.23 -4.06
CA PRO A 107 9.09 15.16 -2.93
C PRO A 107 7.69 15.12 -2.32
N HIS A 108 6.74 14.50 -3.01
CA HIS A 108 5.33 14.44 -2.63
C HIS A 108 4.91 13.06 -2.11
N LEU A 109 5.84 12.11 -2.05
CA LEU A 109 5.66 10.80 -1.44
C LEU A 109 6.20 10.78 -0.01
N HIS A 110 5.71 9.83 0.77
CA HIS A 110 6.23 9.57 2.10
C HIS A 110 7.75 9.22 2.03
N PRO A 111 8.62 9.76 2.92
CA PRO A 111 10.07 9.55 2.85
C PRO A 111 10.53 8.08 2.88
N ALA A 112 9.75 7.21 3.52
CA ALA A 112 10.03 5.78 3.55
C ALA A 112 9.73 5.06 2.21
N LEU A 113 9.03 5.71 1.28
CA LEU A 113 8.87 5.26 -0.10
C LEU A 113 9.85 5.98 -1.03
N SER A 114 9.95 7.30 -0.95
CA SER A 114 10.70 8.10 -1.92
C SER A 114 12.18 7.75 -1.99
N LYS A 115 12.77 7.24 -0.90
CA LYS A 115 14.18 6.83 -0.88
C LYS A 115 14.46 5.55 -1.67
N PRO A 116 13.72 4.44 -1.47
CA PRO A 116 14.00 3.18 -2.18
C PRO A 116 13.26 2.99 -3.52
N VAL A 117 12.41 3.92 -3.94
CA VAL A 117 11.71 3.82 -5.24
C VAL A 117 12.72 3.90 -6.38
N THR A 118 12.61 2.97 -7.33
CA THR A 118 13.50 2.87 -8.49
C THR A 118 12.82 3.24 -9.79
N CYS A 119 11.50 3.05 -9.91
CA CYS A 119 10.78 3.29 -11.15
C CYS A 119 9.29 3.60 -10.92
N LEU A 120 8.74 4.50 -11.73
CA LEU A 120 7.30 4.68 -11.94
C LEU A 120 6.87 3.79 -13.11
N ILE A 121 6.19 2.68 -12.82
CA ILE A 121 5.82 1.69 -13.84
C ILE A 121 4.65 2.20 -14.69
N ASP A 122 3.63 2.74 -14.03
CA ASP A 122 2.36 3.12 -14.64
C ASP A 122 1.63 4.22 -13.81
N GLY A 123 0.56 4.78 -14.37
CA GLY A 123 -0.27 5.82 -13.76
C GLY A 123 -0.11 7.21 -14.36
N PHE A 124 0.54 7.35 -15.52
CA PHE A 124 0.80 8.65 -16.15
C PHE A 124 -0.48 9.44 -16.45
N ASP A 125 -1.50 8.79 -17.00
CA ASP A 125 -2.78 9.43 -17.30
C ASP A 125 -3.51 9.91 -16.04
N ALA A 126 -3.48 9.09 -14.99
CA ALA A 126 -4.06 9.43 -13.70
C ALA A 126 -3.30 10.60 -13.05
N LEU A 127 -1.97 10.57 -13.04
CA LEU A 127 -1.14 11.66 -12.56
C LEU A 127 -1.41 12.94 -13.36
N ALA A 128 -1.51 12.89 -14.68
CA ALA A 128 -1.85 14.03 -15.53
C ALA A 128 -3.22 14.63 -15.15
N ALA A 129 -4.20 13.78 -14.84
CA ALA A 129 -5.53 14.18 -14.35
C ALA A 129 -5.55 14.65 -12.88
N GLY A 130 -4.42 14.66 -12.17
CA GLY A 130 -4.36 15.01 -10.74
C GLY A 130 -4.91 13.94 -9.79
N LYS A 131 -4.96 12.70 -10.25
CA LYS A 131 -5.32 11.51 -9.47
C LYS A 131 -4.08 10.87 -8.83
N THR A 132 -4.29 10.02 -7.84
CA THR A 132 -3.24 9.26 -7.13
C THR A 132 -3.33 7.76 -7.37
N SER A 133 -3.73 7.40 -8.60
CA SER A 133 -3.66 6.03 -9.10
C SER A 133 -2.38 5.83 -9.93
N PHE A 134 -1.35 5.22 -9.34
CA PHE A 134 -0.07 5.00 -10.00
C PHE A 134 0.68 3.82 -9.36
N ILE A 135 1.77 3.38 -10.00
CA ILE A 135 2.42 2.14 -9.64
C ILE A 135 3.92 2.32 -9.54
N LEU A 136 4.48 2.02 -8.38
CA LEU A 136 5.90 2.17 -8.10
C LEU A 136 6.57 0.81 -7.97
N HIS A 137 7.76 0.70 -8.57
CA HIS A 137 8.72 -0.33 -8.24
C HIS A 137 9.65 0.19 -7.15
N ILE A 138 9.80 -0.60 -6.10
CA ILE A 138 10.72 -0.35 -5.01
C ILE A 138 11.70 -1.50 -4.95
N ASP A 139 12.99 -1.16 -4.91
CA ASP A 139 14.04 -2.11 -4.61
C ASP A 139 14.75 -1.68 -3.32
N ILE A 140 14.45 -2.38 -2.22
CA ILE A 140 14.89 -2.01 -0.88
C ILE A 140 15.81 -3.09 -0.30
N PRO A 141 17.00 -2.74 0.23
CA PRO A 141 17.85 -3.73 0.88
C PRO A 141 17.11 -4.44 2.01
N TYR A 142 17.27 -5.76 2.11
CA TYR A 142 16.56 -6.58 3.10
C TYR A 142 16.60 -6.01 4.52
N HIS A 143 17.77 -5.57 4.97
CA HIS A 143 17.94 -5.00 6.32
C HIS A 143 17.15 -3.70 6.52
N GLN A 144 17.02 -2.86 5.49
CA GLN A 144 16.23 -1.64 5.57
C GLN A 144 14.74 -1.94 5.62
N LEU A 145 14.27 -2.93 4.86
CA LEU A 145 12.88 -3.39 4.94
C LEU A 145 12.58 -4.02 6.30
N TYR A 146 13.50 -4.86 6.81
CA TYR A 146 13.39 -5.45 8.13
C TYR A 146 13.29 -4.38 9.21
N GLU A 147 14.18 -3.39 9.22
CA GLU A 147 14.12 -2.26 10.17
C GLU A 147 12.85 -1.42 10.01
N LEU A 148 12.37 -1.22 8.77
CA LEU A 148 11.12 -0.50 8.52
C LEU A 148 9.90 -1.24 9.11
N VAL A 149 9.87 -2.57 9.00
CA VAL A 149 8.70 -3.39 9.32
C VAL A 149 8.73 -3.97 10.74
N GLN A 150 9.87 -4.50 11.16
CA GLN A 150 10.08 -5.18 12.44
C GLN A 150 10.84 -4.32 13.47
N GLY A 151 11.43 -3.20 13.05
CA GLY A 151 12.18 -2.30 13.92
C GLY A 151 11.32 -1.57 14.96
N LYS A 152 11.96 -0.62 15.65
CA LYS A 152 11.30 0.17 16.70
C LYS A 152 10.15 1.01 16.10
N PRO A 153 9.05 1.22 16.82
CA PRO A 153 7.99 2.14 16.38
C PRO A 153 8.56 3.53 16.09
N ARG A 154 8.14 4.13 14.97
CA ARG A 154 8.57 5.48 14.57
C ARG A 154 7.36 6.36 14.36
N GLU A 155 7.41 7.58 14.88
CA GLU A 155 6.31 8.55 14.77
C GLU A 155 6.15 9.09 13.35
N ASP A 156 7.23 9.12 12.57
CA ASP A 156 7.23 9.62 11.19
C ASP A 156 6.37 8.77 10.24
N LEU A 157 6.14 7.49 10.55
CA LEU A 157 5.27 6.60 9.76
C LEU A 157 3.78 6.95 9.86
N SER A 158 3.37 7.83 10.77
CA SER A 158 1.96 8.25 10.89
C SER A 158 1.48 9.14 9.74
N GLY A 159 2.40 9.60 8.88
CA GLY A 159 2.12 10.42 7.72
C GLY A 159 1.39 9.67 6.60
N PHE A 160 0.69 10.44 5.75
CA PHE A 160 0.07 9.92 4.54
C PHE A 160 1.11 9.45 3.53
N MET A 161 0.73 8.47 2.71
CA MET A 161 1.59 7.88 1.68
C MET A 161 2.01 8.88 0.60
N ALA A 162 1.15 9.86 0.31
CA ALA A 162 1.39 10.95 -0.65
C ALA A 162 0.63 12.22 -0.23
N VAL A 163 0.97 13.36 -0.84
CA VAL A 163 0.31 14.65 -0.61
C VAL A 163 -1.20 14.53 -0.81
N LYS A 164 -1.66 14.14 -2.00
CA LYS A 164 -3.03 13.65 -2.18
C LYS A 164 -3.03 12.18 -1.73
N PRO A 165 -3.78 11.80 -0.68
CA PRO A 165 -3.64 10.46 -0.13
C PRO A 165 -4.47 9.45 -0.96
N PRO A 166 -3.88 8.30 -1.37
CA PRO A 166 -4.62 7.22 -2.01
C PRO A 166 -5.58 6.58 -0.99
N THR A 167 -6.73 6.07 -1.41
CA THR A 167 -7.64 5.36 -0.47
C THR A 167 -7.35 3.87 -0.40
N ALA A 168 -6.60 3.33 -1.36
CA ALA A 168 -6.16 1.95 -1.34
C ALA A 168 -4.69 1.85 -1.78
N VAL A 169 -3.96 0.96 -1.13
CA VAL A 169 -2.60 0.58 -1.50
C VAL A 169 -2.50 -0.93 -1.50
N THR A 170 -2.04 -1.50 -2.62
CA THR A 170 -1.76 -2.92 -2.76
C THR A 170 -0.26 -3.14 -2.92
N VAL A 171 0.33 -4.00 -2.10
CA VAL A 171 1.77 -4.33 -2.13
C VAL A 171 1.95 -5.76 -2.63
N PHE A 172 2.77 -5.92 -3.67
CA PHE A 172 3.19 -7.21 -4.21
C PHE A 172 4.66 -7.45 -3.90
N CYS A 173 5.02 -8.68 -3.58
CA CYS A 173 6.41 -9.11 -3.45
C CYS A 173 6.85 -9.83 -4.73
N LEU A 174 7.88 -9.31 -5.40
CA LEU A 174 8.46 -9.93 -6.58
C LEU A 174 9.59 -10.90 -6.25
N GLY A 175 10.33 -10.64 -5.17
CA GLY A 175 11.42 -11.49 -4.69
C GLY A 175 12.08 -10.93 -3.42
N GLY A 176 12.91 -11.75 -2.77
CA GLY A 176 13.70 -11.39 -1.58
C GLY A 176 13.04 -11.73 -0.24
N VAL A 177 11.71 -11.74 -0.14
CA VAL A 177 10.96 -12.16 1.06
C VAL A 177 9.72 -12.99 0.68
N GLN A 178 9.19 -13.77 1.62
CA GLN A 178 7.99 -14.57 1.41
C GLN A 178 6.79 -14.00 2.16
N TRP A 179 5.60 -14.25 1.62
CA TRP A 179 4.35 -13.98 2.32
C TRP A 179 3.99 -15.14 3.24
N ASP A 180 3.42 -14.83 4.40
CA ASP A 180 2.67 -15.78 5.21
C ASP A 180 1.32 -16.06 4.53
N LEU A 181 1.26 -17.18 3.80
CA LEU A 181 0.07 -17.59 3.07
C LEU A 181 -1.08 -18.01 4.00
N LEU A 182 -0.83 -18.19 5.30
CA LEU A 182 -1.89 -18.45 6.28
C LEU A 182 -2.59 -17.16 6.74
N TYR A 183 -1.99 -16.00 6.45
CA TYR A 183 -2.56 -14.71 6.83
C TYR A 183 -3.68 -14.30 5.86
N ALA A 184 -4.88 -14.07 6.39
CA ALA A 184 -6.11 -13.90 5.59
C ALA A 184 -6.09 -12.73 4.59
N ASN A 185 -5.28 -11.69 4.85
CA ASN A 185 -5.16 -10.55 3.93
C ASN A 185 -4.17 -10.78 2.77
N VAL A 186 -3.36 -11.84 2.85
CA VAL A 186 -2.52 -12.26 1.73
C VAL A 186 -3.41 -12.96 0.71
N LYS A 187 -3.63 -12.30 -0.43
CA LYS A 187 -4.50 -12.81 -1.49
C LYS A 187 -3.77 -12.83 -2.82
N TYR A 188 -4.10 -13.82 -3.62
CA TYR A 188 -3.66 -13.90 -5.00
C TYR A 188 -4.45 -12.91 -5.84
N ARG A 189 -3.78 -11.86 -6.35
CA ARG A 189 -4.40 -10.79 -7.14
C ARG A 189 -3.65 -10.65 -8.47
N ASP A 190 -4.36 -10.11 -9.45
CA ASP A 190 -3.76 -9.70 -10.72
C ASP A 190 -3.26 -8.26 -10.61
N TYR A 191 -2.07 -8.01 -11.14
CA TYR A 191 -1.59 -6.67 -11.44
C TYR A 191 -0.98 -6.68 -12.84
N GLY A 192 -1.60 -5.96 -13.77
CA GLY A 192 -1.08 -5.82 -15.15
C GLY A 192 -0.98 -7.15 -15.90
N GLY A 193 -1.90 -8.10 -15.65
CA GLY A 193 -1.86 -9.45 -16.23
C GLY A 193 -0.91 -10.42 -15.54
N VAL A 194 -0.21 -9.97 -14.49
CA VAL A 194 0.66 -10.80 -13.67
C VAL A 194 -0.03 -11.13 -12.36
N LYS A 195 -0.32 -12.42 -12.16
CA LYS A 195 -0.95 -12.89 -10.93
C LYS A 195 0.08 -13.23 -9.86
N ARG A 196 0.00 -12.57 -8.70
CA ARG A 196 0.95 -12.69 -7.59
C ARG A 196 0.21 -12.57 -6.24
N PHE A 197 0.82 -13.11 -5.19
CA PHE A 197 0.36 -12.84 -3.83
C PHE A 197 0.64 -11.40 -3.42
N SER A 198 -0.33 -10.81 -2.73
CA SER A 198 -0.32 -9.41 -2.36
C SER A 198 -1.11 -9.16 -1.10
N VAL A 199 -0.83 -8.01 -0.49
CA VAL A 199 -1.56 -7.45 0.63
C VAL A 199 -2.19 -6.14 0.19
N ARG A 200 -3.44 -5.90 0.58
CA ARG A 200 -4.16 -4.66 0.26
C ARG A 200 -4.63 -3.98 1.53
N VAL A 201 -4.44 -2.67 1.58
CA VAL A 201 -4.86 -1.81 2.68
C VAL A 201 -5.75 -0.72 2.12
N GLU A 202 -6.94 -0.57 2.70
CA GLU A 202 -7.92 0.44 2.29
C GLU A 202 -8.32 1.33 3.48
N ARG A 203 -8.46 2.63 3.22
CA ARG A 203 -8.81 3.67 4.18
C ARG A 203 -9.66 4.73 3.51
N LYS A 204 -10.82 5.03 4.09
CA LYS A 204 -11.76 6.03 3.53
C LYS A 204 -11.15 7.44 3.46
N GLU A 205 -10.37 7.80 4.46
CA GLU A 205 -9.72 9.11 4.57
C GLU A 205 -8.32 9.16 3.94
N GLY A 206 -7.88 8.04 3.35
CA GLY A 206 -6.57 7.89 2.76
C GLY A 206 -5.60 7.06 3.60
N VAL A 207 -4.73 6.33 2.92
CA VAL A 207 -3.79 5.37 3.50
C VAL A 207 -2.56 6.09 4.05
N ARG A 208 -2.17 5.73 5.28
CA ARG A 208 -0.93 6.18 5.92
C ARG A 208 0.16 5.14 5.81
N MET A 209 1.42 5.56 5.96
CA MET A 209 2.54 4.62 5.91
C MET A 209 2.46 3.58 7.02
N SER A 210 2.05 3.98 8.23
CA SER A 210 1.85 3.08 9.36
C SER A 210 0.79 2.01 9.09
N ASP A 211 -0.26 2.32 8.32
CA ASP A 211 -1.29 1.33 7.98
C ASP A 211 -0.68 0.17 7.19
N VAL A 212 0.15 0.49 6.19
CA VAL A 212 0.79 -0.51 5.35
C VAL A 212 1.90 -1.24 6.10
N VAL A 213 2.75 -0.52 6.82
CA VAL A 213 3.86 -1.13 7.59
C VAL A 213 3.34 -2.12 8.65
N ASN A 214 2.27 -1.77 9.37
CA ASN A 214 1.66 -2.67 10.35
C ASN A 214 1.11 -3.95 9.70
N GLU A 215 0.53 -3.82 8.51
CA GLU A 215 0.02 -4.98 7.77
C GLU A 215 1.16 -5.86 7.24
N LEU A 216 2.22 -5.25 6.68
CA LEU A 216 3.42 -5.97 6.24
C LEU A 216 4.12 -6.70 7.40
N LYS A 217 4.08 -6.14 8.62
CA LYS A 217 4.64 -6.77 9.82
C LYS A 217 4.00 -8.11 10.16
N GLY A 218 2.70 -8.24 9.92
CA GLY A 218 1.96 -9.47 10.16
C GLY A 218 2.06 -10.49 9.02
N THR A 219 2.49 -10.07 7.83
CA THR A 219 2.37 -10.87 6.60
C THR A 219 3.70 -11.25 5.97
N LEU A 220 4.79 -10.55 6.26
CA LEU A 220 6.12 -10.88 5.72
C LEU A 220 6.86 -11.87 6.61
N ILE A 221 7.31 -12.97 6.01
CA ILE A 221 8.19 -13.95 6.64
C ILE A 221 9.64 -13.55 6.37
N PHE A 222 10.35 -13.22 7.44
CA PHE A 222 11.78 -12.98 7.46
C PHE A 222 12.47 -14.23 8.00
N ASP A 223 12.77 -15.20 7.13
CA ASP A 223 13.28 -16.51 7.54
C ASP A 223 14.81 -16.59 7.70
N GLY A 224 15.55 -15.52 7.35
CA GLY A 224 17.02 -15.50 7.33
C GLY A 224 17.68 -16.46 6.33
N MET A 225 16.89 -17.34 5.71
CA MET A 225 17.29 -18.44 4.81
C MET A 225 16.97 -18.14 3.35
N SER A 226 16.07 -17.19 3.09
CA SER A 226 15.89 -16.55 1.79
C SER A 226 17.09 -15.66 1.49
N GLY A 227 18.18 -16.26 1.00
CA GLY A 227 19.19 -15.54 0.22
C GLY A 227 19.96 -14.41 0.91
N GLY A 228 19.96 -14.35 2.25
CA GLY A 228 21.01 -13.70 3.04
C GLY A 228 21.02 -12.17 3.09
N LEU A 229 21.51 -11.67 4.21
CA LEU A 229 21.99 -10.31 4.42
C LEU A 229 22.79 -9.83 3.19
N GLY A 230 22.17 -8.99 2.35
CA GLY A 230 22.79 -8.45 1.12
C GLY A 230 21.90 -8.45 -0.11
N GLN A 231 20.78 -9.20 -0.12
CA GLN A 231 19.82 -9.14 -1.22
C GLN A 231 18.81 -8.01 -1.08
N ASN A 232 18.41 -7.54 -2.24
CA ASN A 232 17.48 -6.46 -2.49
C ASN A 232 16.07 -7.07 -2.59
N VAL A 233 15.10 -6.49 -1.88
CA VAL A 233 13.72 -6.94 -1.85
C VAL A 233 12.92 -6.10 -2.84
N ALA A 234 12.44 -6.75 -3.89
CA ALA A 234 11.69 -6.11 -4.96
C ALA A 234 10.19 -6.11 -4.63
N LEU A 235 9.62 -4.93 -4.43
CA LEU A 235 8.22 -4.72 -4.12
C LEU A 235 7.54 -3.84 -5.18
N ILE A 236 6.32 -4.20 -5.57
CA ILE A 236 5.45 -3.31 -6.35
C ILE A 236 4.38 -2.72 -5.44
N TRP A 237 4.25 -1.41 -5.50
CA TRP A 237 3.25 -0.66 -4.75
C TRP A 237 2.27 -0.05 -5.73
N VAL A 238 1.04 -0.55 -5.70
CA VAL A 238 -0.07 -0.04 -6.50
C VAL A 238 -0.90 0.89 -5.63
N PHE A 239 -0.96 2.16 -6.04
CA PHE A 239 -1.74 3.22 -5.41
C PHE A 239 -3.04 3.37 -6.19
N GLU A 240 -4.15 3.48 -5.47
CA GLU A 240 -5.48 3.62 -6.07
C GLU A 240 -6.26 4.73 -5.37
N ASP A 241 -6.83 5.62 -6.18
CA ASP A 241 -7.93 6.48 -5.74
C ASP A 241 -9.17 5.60 -5.56
N GLY A 242 -9.91 5.86 -4.49
CA GLY A 242 -11.19 5.20 -4.25
C GLY A 242 -12.11 5.52 -5.40
N LEU A 243 -13.05 4.61 -5.69
CA LEU A 243 -14.12 4.92 -6.62
C LEU A 243 -14.76 6.22 -6.15
N ASP A 244 -14.55 7.30 -6.92
CA ASP A 244 -15.32 8.52 -6.81
C ASP A 244 -16.79 8.07 -6.89
N GLY A 245 -17.47 8.10 -5.74
CA GLY A 245 -18.90 7.79 -5.65
C GLY A 245 -19.73 8.87 -6.32
#